data_AF-A0A4V3JK25-F1
#
_entry.id   AF-A0A4V3JK25-F1
#
_cell.length_a   1.000
_cell.length_b   1.000
_cell.length_c   1.000
_cell.angle_alpha   90.00
_cell.angle_beta   90.00
_cell.angle_gamma   90.00
#
_symmetry.space_group_name_H-M   'P 1'
#
loop_
_entity.id
_entity.type
_entity.pdbx_description
1 polymer ?
#
loop_
_entity_poly.entity_id
_entity_poly.type
_entity_poly.pdbx_seq_one_letter_code
_entity_poly.pdbx_strand_id
1 'polypeptide(L)'
;MKLNIIISFLFFFLQCGSPFSFRSACYDRNKCSTIEGDCFLRNDAFYKISTNSPEYSSIDLTAIVGSCIGLEKTCRKNCESGTIF
;
A
#
# COMPACT_ATOMS: atom_id res chain seq x y z
N MET A 1 24.70 -15.54 -38.10
CA MET A 1 23.65 -14.51 -38.13
C MET A 1 22.41 -14.79 -37.29
N LYS A 2 22.06 -16.04 -36.93
CA LYS A 2 20.85 -16.34 -36.14
C LYS A 2 20.93 -15.99 -34.64
N LEU A 3 22.12 -16.03 -34.03
CA LEU A 3 22.30 -15.79 -32.59
C LEU A 3 22.14 -14.31 -32.19
N ASN A 4 22.57 -13.38 -33.04
CA ASN A 4 22.54 -11.94 -32.75
C ASN A 4 21.10 -11.39 -32.70
N ILE A 5 20.16 -12.01 -33.42
CA ILE A 5 18.75 -11.62 -33.43
C ILE A 5 18.07 -12.01 -32.11
N ILE A 6 18.42 -13.18 -31.54
CA ILE A 6 17.86 -13.67 -30.26
C ILE A 6 18.32 -12.80 -29.09
N ILE A 7 19.59 -12.40 -29.07
CA ILE A 7 20.15 -11.52 -28.03
C ILE A 7 19.54 -10.11 -28.10
N SER A 8 19.31 -9.59 -29.31
CA SER A 8 18.66 -8.28 -29.49
C SER A 8 17.20 -8.30 -29.04
N PHE A 9 16.48 -9.42 -29.21
CA PHE A 9 15.12 -9.60 -28.71
C PHE A 9 15.06 -9.69 -27.17
N LEU A 10 16.05 -10.32 -26.53
CA LEU A 10 16.18 -10.38 -25.07
C LEU A 10 16.43 -8.99 -24.45
N PHE A 11 17.21 -8.12 -25.11
CA PHE A 11 17.40 -6.74 -24.66
C PHE A 11 16.14 -5.88 -24.79
N PHE A 12 15.28 -6.15 -25.78
CA PHE A 12 14.00 -5.44 -25.94
C PHE A 12 12.98 -5.78 -24.86
N PHE A 13 12.96 -7.02 -24.34
CA PHE A 13 12.09 -7.40 -23.21
C PHE A 13 12.61 -6.92 -21.84
N LEU A 14 13.92 -6.65 -21.70
CA LEU A 14 14.49 -6.06 -20.49
C LEU A 14 14.25 -4.54 -20.39
N GLN A 15 13.67 -3.90 -21.41
CA GLN A 15 13.30 -2.48 -21.41
C GLN A 15 11.84 -2.21 -20.99
N CYS A 16 11.07 -3.22 -20.60
CA CYS A 16 9.76 -2.99 -20.00
C CYS A 16 9.88 -2.60 -18.52
N GLY A 17 10.09 -1.29 -18.28
CA GLY A 17 9.61 -0.64 -17.06
C GLY A 17 10.66 0.04 -16.18
N SER A 18 11.37 1.04 -16.70
CA SER A 18 11.90 2.10 -15.84
C SER A 18 11.66 3.43 -16.52
N PRO A 19 10.57 4.12 -16.13
CA PRO A 19 10.76 5.37 -15.41
C PRO A 19 9.64 5.60 -14.38
N PHE A 20 9.55 4.76 -13.35
CA PHE A 20 8.78 5.11 -12.14
C PHE A 20 9.78 5.33 -11.02
N SER A 21 9.77 6.50 -10.39
CA SER A 21 10.61 6.74 -9.22
C SER A 21 10.42 5.59 -8.22
N PHE A 22 11.49 5.18 -7.52
CA PHE A 22 11.37 4.19 -6.44
C PHE A 22 10.24 4.53 -5.46
N ARG A 23 9.93 5.83 -5.31
CA ARG A 23 8.87 6.38 -4.46
C ARG A 23 7.46 6.06 -4.98
N SER A 24 7.17 6.34 -6.25
CA SER A 24 5.85 6.05 -6.84
C SER A 24 5.55 4.56 -6.84
N ALA A 25 6.54 3.73 -7.18
CA ALA A 25 6.39 2.27 -7.10
C ALA A 25 6.26 1.76 -5.66
N CYS A 26 6.82 2.46 -4.66
CA CYS A 26 6.65 2.16 -3.25
C CYS A 26 5.25 2.54 -2.76
N TYR A 27 4.72 3.69 -3.19
CA TYR A 27 3.36 4.13 -2.85
C TYR A 27 2.31 3.13 -3.34
N ASP A 28 2.45 2.67 -4.59
CA ASP A 28 1.53 1.71 -5.18
C ASP A 28 1.66 0.32 -4.55
N ARG A 29 2.89 -0.16 -4.33
CA ARG A 29 3.12 -1.47 -3.68
C ARG A 29 2.58 -1.54 -2.27
N ASN A 30 2.76 -0.48 -1.49
CA ASN A 30 2.27 -0.39 -0.12
C ASN A 30 0.83 0.12 -0.02
N LYS A 31 0.19 0.40 -1.17
CA LYS A 31 -1.18 0.94 -1.25
C LYS A 31 -1.38 2.15 -0.34
N CYS A 32 -0.41 3.07 -0.30
CA CYS A 32 -0.43 4.18 0.65
C CYS A 32 -1.69 5.05 0.54
N SER A 33 -2.36 5.08 -0.62
CA SER A 33 -3.62 5.81 -0.83
C SER A 33 -4.86 5.14 -0.23
N THR A 34 -4.84 3.83 0.02
CA THR A 34 -5.98 3.08 0.57
C THR A 34 -5.72 2.51 1.96
N ILE A 35 -4.49 2.62 2.46
CA ILE A 35 -4.04 2.00 3.72
C ILE A 35 -4.90 2.37 4.94
N GLU A 36 -5.37 3.62 5.02
CA GLU A 36 -6.25 4.07 6.12
C GLU A 36 -7.65 3.45 6.02
N GLY A 37 -8.20 3.38 4.81
CA GLY A 37 -9.48 2.72 4.56
C GLY A 37 -9.42 1.22 4.82
N ASP A 38 -8.36 0.55 4.38
CA ASP A 38 -8.12 -0.87 4.62
C ASP A 38 -7.95 -1.16 6.12
N CYS A 39 -7.24 -0.29 6.85
CA CYS A 39 -7.14 -0.37 8.31
C CYS A 39 -8.51 -0.23 8.97
N PHE A 40 -9.30 0.78 8.56
CA PHE A 40 -10.64 0.99 9.11
C PHE A 40 -11.55 -0.21 8.88
N LEU A 41 -11.58 -0.78 7.66
CA LEU A 41 -12.41 -1.94 7.34
C LEU A 41 -12.01 -3.19 8.14
N ARG A 42 -10.72 -3.39 8.39
CA ARG A 42 -10.24 -4.50 9.23
C ARG A 42 -10.66 -4.33 10.68
N ASN A 43 -10.50 -3.11 11.21
CA ASN A 43 -10.89 -2.80 12.58
C ASN A 43 -12.41 -2.85 12.77
N ASP A 44 -13.18 -2.40 11.77
CA ASP A 44 -14.63 -2.55 11.72
C ASP A 44 -15.04 -4.02 11.79
N ALA A 45 -14.50 -4.86 10.89
CA ALA A 45 -14.80 -6.28 10.88
C ALA A 45 -14.47 -6.94 12.22
N PHE A 46 -13.30 -6.60 12.80
CA PHE A 46 -12.89 -7.12 14.10
C PHE A 46 -13.82 -6.66 15.24
N TYR A 47 -14.20 -5.38 15.26
CA TYR A 47 -15.12 -4.83 16.25
C TYR A 47 -16.48 -5.53 16.16
N LYS A 48 -17.06 -5.66 14.96
CA LYS A 48 -18.35 -6.31 14.76
C LYS A 48 -18.34 -7.78 15.17
N ILE A 49 -17.26 -8.50 14.85
CA ILE A 49 -17.10 -9.91 15.24
C ILE A 49 -16.93 -10.06 16.77
N SER A 50 -16.18 -9.17 17.40
CA SER A 50 -15.89 -9.25 18.83
C SER A 50 -17.05 -8.79 19.72
N THR A 51 -17.83 -7.81 19.26
CA THR A 51 -18.91 -7.20 20.05
C THR A 51 -20.31 -7.68 19.66
N ASN A 52 -20.47 -8.32 18.49
CA ASN A 52 -21.77 -8.61 17.86
C ASN A 52 -22.68 -7.38 17.72
N SER A 53 -22.11 -6.17 17.72
CA SER A 53 -22.85 -4.92 17.56
C SER A 53 -22.71 -4.39 16.13
N PRO A 54 -23.81 -4.01 15.46
CA PRO A 54 -23.75 -3.31 14.17
C PRO A 54 -23.41 -1.82 14.31
N GLU A 55 -23.51 -1.27 15.53
CA GLU A 55 -23.30 0.14 15.83
C GLU A 55 -22.09 0.35 16.74
N TYR A 56 -21.46 1.51 16.61
CA TYR A 56 -20.36 1.94 17.46
C TYR A 56 -20.85 2.90 18.54
N SER A 57 -20.25 2.81 19.73
CA SER A 57 -20.24 3.98 20.62
C SER A 57 -19.33 5.07 20.02
N SER A 58 -19.54 6.32 20.43
CA SER A 58 -18.68 7.44 20.01
C SER A 58 -17.21 7.23 20.39
N ILE A 59 -16.97 6.57 21.53
CA ILE A 59 -15.63 6.25 22.04
C ILE A 59 -14.98 5.19 21.16
N ASP A 60 -15.70 4.10 20.84
CA ASP A 60 -15.18 3.01 20.01
C ASP A 60 -14.89 3.48 18.59
N LEU A 61 -15.79 4.29 18.01
CA LEU A 61 -15.58 4.85 16.67
C LEU A 61 -14.33 5.72 16.63
N THR A 62 -14.13 6.55 17.66
CA THR A 62 -12.94 7.41 17.75
C THR A 62 -11.67 6.58 17.90
N ALA A 63 -11.70 5.49 18.67
CA ALA A 63 -10.57 4.58 18.81
C ALA A 63 -10.25 3.85 17.49
N ILE A 64 -11.27 3.33 16.80
CA ILE A 64 -11.13 2.64 15.52
C ILE A 64 -10.54 3.58 14.47
N VAL A 65 -11.15 4.75 14.27
CA VAL A 65 -10.69 5.74 13.29
C VAL A 65 -9.31 6.29 13.68
N GLY A 66 -9.12 6.64 14.95
CA GLY A 66 -7.87 7.20 15.47
C GLY A 66 -6.67 6.27 15.30
N SER A 67 -6.87 4.95 15.36
CA SER A 67 -5.81 3.97 15.13
C SER A 67 -5.31 3.90 13.68
N CYS A 68 -6.12 4.39 12.72
CA CYS A 68 -5.80 4.35 11.30
C CYS A 68 -5.34 5.71 10.76
N ILE A 69 -5.73 6.82 11.41
CA ILE A 69 -5.34 8.18 10.99
C ILE A 69 -3.81 8.33 10.99
N GLY A 70 -3.28 8.81 9.86
CA GLY A 70 -1.86 9.12 9.70
C GLY A 70 -1.05 7.97 9.11
N LEU A 71 -1.64 6.80 8.84
CA LEU A 71 -0.96 5.71 8.16
C LEU A 71 -0.60 6.09 6.72
N GLU A 72 -1.44 6.84 6.00
CA GLU A 72 -1.09 7.31 4.64
C GLU A 72 0.16 8.19 4.69
N LYS A 73 0.17 9.17 5.60
CA LYS A 73 1.29 10.11 5.76
C LYS A 73 2.57 9.38 6.15
N THR A 74 2.47 8.40 7.03
CA THR A 74 3.61 7.58 7.47
C THR A 74 4.13 6.71 6.35
N CYS A 75 3.24 6.05 5.60
CA CYS A 75 3.57 5.24 4.42
C CYS A 75 4.31 6.07 3.37
N ARG A 76 3.81 7.27 3.06
CA ARG A 76 4.48 8.20 2.13
C ARG A 76 5.87 8.58 2.62
N LYS A 77 6.02 8.95 3.89
CA LYS A 77 7.32 9.29 4.48
C LYS A 77 8.33 8.13 4.42
N ASN A 78 7.90 6.90 4.72
CA ASN A 78 8.77 5.72 4.66
C ASN A 78 9.27 5.45 3.24
N CYS A 79 8.38 5.61 2.26
CA CYS A 79 8.74 5.51 0.85
C CYS A 79 9.64 6.68 0.37
N GLU A 80 9.53 7.87 0.98
CA GLU A 80 10.42 9.00 0.69
C GLU A 80 11.83 8.86 1.29
N SER A 81 11.93 8.30 2.50
CA SER A 81 13.20 8.08 3.21
C SER A 81 13.96 6.83 2.78
N GLY A 82 13.39 5.99 1.92
CA GLY A 82 14.04 4.77 1.43
C GLY A 82 14.23 3.68 2.51
N THR A 83 13.69 3.87 3.70
CA THR A 83 13.61 2.84 4.74
C THR A 83 12.45 1.92 4.41
N ILE A 84 12.80 0.80 3.78
CA ILE A 84 11.97 -0.39 3.67
C ILE A 84 11.85 -0.92 5.11
N PHE A 85 10.65 -0.87 5.69
CA PHE A 85 10.29 -1.73 6.82
C PHE A 85 9.73 -3.03 6.28
#